data_AF-A0A970Z9I5-F1
#
_entry.id   AF-A0A970Z9I5-F1
#
_cell.length_a   1.000
_cell.length_b   1.000
_cell.length_c   1.000
_cell.angle_alpha   90.00
_cell.angle_beta   90.00
_cell.angle_gamma   90.00
#
_symmetry.space_group_name_H-M   'P 1'
#
loop_
_entity.id
_entity.type
_entity.pdbx_description
1 polymer ?
#
loop_
_entity_poly.entity_id
_entity_poly.type
_entity_poly.pdbx_seq_one_letter_code
_entity_poly.pdbx_strand_id
1 'polypeptide(L)'
;MSGVWDDSERAALVALLRVRPTDLTWPEITARVAQEGSARAVWAQLVPQDLFHEVEHSDDPLRVAARDVAAWTSAPFAFHTFMDDAYPAQLRDVHQMPPVLFTRGRLLAGDLGVCVVGSRSASPRGRELAGEVATALAGEGLSVVSGLAAGIDRAAHEAALAAGGRTVAVIGTGITH
;
A
#
# COMPACT_ATOMS: atom_id res chain seq x y z
N MET A 1 9.72 -24.61 8.01
CA MET A 1 8.85 -24.87 6.84
C MET A 1 7.99 -23.63 6.69
N SER A 2 8.28 -22.76 5.72
CA SER A 2 7.44 -21.57 5.47
C SER A 2 6.06 -22.05 5.01
N GLY A 3 5.01 -21.66 5.74
CA GLY A 3 3.63 -21.96 5.36
C GLY A 3 3.24 -21.27 4.04
N VAL A 4 2.11 -21.68 3.47
CA VAL A 4 1.51 -20.98 2.32
C VAL A 4 1.01 -19.61 2.79
N TRP A 5 1.38 -18.54 2.10
CA TRP A 5 0.86 -17.20 2.38
C TRP A 5 -0.56 -17.06 1.81
N ASP A 6 -1.56 -17.33 2.64
CA ASP A 6 -2.99 -17.33 2.28
C ASP A 6 -3.78 -16.22 2.98
N ASP A 7 -5.11 -16.19 2.77
CA ASP A 7 -5.97 -15.18 3.38
C ASP A 7 -5.99 -15.24 4.92
N SER A 8 -5.66 -16.38 5.52
CA SER A 8 -5.54 -16.50 6.99
C SER A 8 -4.27 -15.81 7.49
N GLU A 9 -3.16 -15.88 6.74
CA GLU A 9 -1.93 -15.13 7.03
C GLU A 9 -2.15 -13.62 6.83
N ARG A 10 -2.83 -13.23 5.75
CA ARG A 10 -3.19 -11.83 5.50
C ARG A 10 -4.09 -11.26 6.61
N ALA A 11 -5.08 -12.03 7.07
CA ALA A 11 -5.94 -11.65 8.18
C ALA A 11 -5.15 -11.48 9.49
N ALA A 12 -4.24 -12.40 9.80
CA ALA A 12 -3.38 -12.29 10.97
C ALA A 12 -2.47 -11.05 10.91
N LEU A 13 -1.89 -10.73 9.74
CA LEU A 13 -1.12 -9.50 9.55
C LEU A 13 -1.98 -8.26 9.81
N VAL A 14 -3.18 -8.19 9.25
CA VAL A 14 -4.11 -7.06 9.45
C VAL A 14 -4.50 -6.94 10.93
N ALA A 15 -4.73 -8.06 11.62
CA ALA A 15 -5.02 -8.07 13.04
C ALA A 15 -3.82 -7.56 13.87
N LEU A 16 -2.59 -8.02 13.60
CA LEU A 16 -1.37 -7.52 14.24
C LEU A 16 -1.20 -6.01 14.08
N LEU A 17 -1.40 -5.48 12.86
CA LEU A 17 -1.26 -4.06 12.56
C LEU A 17 -2.29 -3.18 13.28
N ARG A 18 -3.48 -3.72 13.58
CA ARG A 18 -4.56 -3.01 14.28
C ARG A 18 -4.42 -3.10 15.79
N VAL A 19 -4.12 -4.30 16.31
CA VAL A 19 -3.98 -4.56 17.75
C VAL A 19 -2.68 -3.98 18.29
N ARG A 20 -1.59 -4.03 17.50
CA ARG A 20 -0.25 -3.56 17.87
C ARG A 20 0.18 -4.09 19.25
N PRO A 21 0.31 -5.42 19.42
CA PRO A 21 0.72 -5.99 20.70
C PRO A 21 2.07 -5.41 21.13
N THR A 22 2.22 -5.12 22.42
CA THR A 22 3.44 -4.53 23.02
C THR A 22 3.86 -3.18 22.41
N ASP A 23 2.91 -2.40 21.89
CA ASP A 23 3.13 -1.09 21.25
C ASP A 23 4.07 -1.11 20.03
N LEU A 24 4.32 -2.29 19.45
CA LEU A 24 5.18 -2.43 18.28
C LEU A 24 4.72 -1.53 17.15
N THR A 25 5.68 -0.87 16.51
CA THR A 25 5.46 -0.09 15.30
C THR A 25 5.20 -1.04 14.13
N TRP A 26 4.49 -0.55 13.12
CA TRP A 26 4.23 -1.33 11.91
C TRP A 26 5.51 -1.87 11.22
N PRO A 27 6.69 -1.21 11.17
CA PRO A 27 7.88 -1.78 10.54
C PRO A 27 8.47 -2.90 11.40
N GLU A 28 8.35 -2.84 12.73
CA GLU A 28 8.77 -3.94 13.61
C GLU A 28 7.88 -5.17 13.44
N ILE A 29 6.56 -4.97 13.32
CA ILE A 29 5.61 -6.05 12.99
C ILE A 29 5.98 -6.68 11.64
N THR A 30 6.14 -5.85 10.61
CA THR A 30 6.53 -6.28 9.26
C THR A 30 7.83 -7.06 9.27
N ALA A 31 8.87 -6.58 9.96
CA ALA A 31 10.16 -7.26 10.04
C ALA A 31 10.06 -8.63 10.73
N ARG A 32 9.27 -8.73 11.81
CA ARG A 32 9.02 -10.01 12.50
C ARG A 32 8.28 -11.00 11.61
N VAL A 33 7.23 -10.56 10.93
CA VAL A 33 6.47 -11.41 9.99
C VAL A 33 7.34 -11.86 8.82
N ALA A 34 8.18 -10.97 8.29
CA ALA A 34 9.12 -11.30 7.22
C ALA A 34 10.15 -12.34 7.66
N GLN A 35 10.70 -12.20 8.87
CA GLN A 35 11.67 -13.14 9.43
C GLN A 35 11.05 -14.50 9.75
N GLU A 36 9.84 -14.52 10.31
CA GLU A 36 9.13 -15.74 10.66
C GLU A 36 8.54 -16.45 9.43
N GLY A 37 8.15 -15.69 8.41
CA GLY A 37 7.42 -16.19 7.24
C GLY A 37 5.95 -16.56 7.52
N SER A 38 5.42 -16.21 8.69
CA SER A 38 4.02 -16.42 9.09
C SER A 38 3.55 -15.34 10.06
N ALA A 39 2.52 -14.60 9.68
CA ALA A 39 1.86 -13.63 10.54
C ALA A 39 1.04 -14.33 11.64
N ARG A 40 0.51 -15.52 11.38
CA ARG A 40 -0.20 -16.33 12.37
C ARG A 40 0.74 -16.82 13.48
N ALA A 41 1.95 -17.25 13.13
CA ALA A 41 2.95 -17.63 14.11
C ALA A 41 3.35 -16.43 14.99
N VAL A 42 3.60 -15.27 14.38
CA VAL A 42 3.88 -14.03 15.13
C VAL A 42 2.70 -13.63 16.03
N TRP A 43 1.46 -13.75 15.56
CA TRP A 43 0.27 -13.52 16.38
C TRP A 43 0.24 -14.44 17.60
N ALA A 44 0.45 -15.74 17.43
CA ALA A 44 0.43 -16.69 18.54
C ALA A 44 1.55 -16.43 19.58
N GLN A 45 2.69 -15.88 19.16
CA GLN A 45 3.79 -15.51 20.04
C GLN A 45 3.53 -14.21 20.83
N LEU A 46 2.90 -13.22 20.20
CA LEU A 46 2.76 -11.87 20.76
C LEU A 46 1.42 -11.62 21.43
N VAL A 47 0.39 -12.40 21.08
CA VAL A 47 -0.97 -12.28 21.62
C VAL A 47 -1.28 -13.57 22.37
N PRO A 48 -1.03 -13.62 23.69
CA PRO A 48 -1.36 -14.79 24.50
C PRO A 48 -2.85 -15.12 24.37
N GLN A 49 -3.17 -16.40 24.18
CA GLN A 49 -4.55 -16.89 24.16
C GLN A 49 -5.25 -16.70 25.52
N ASP A 50 -4.47 -16.41 26.57
CA ASP A 50 -4.88 -16.51 27.96
C ASP A 50 -5.19 -15.16 28.62
N LEU A 51 -5.03 -14.03 27.92
CA LEU A 51 -5.22 -12.69 28.53
C LEU A 51 -6.68 -12.22 28.56
N PHE A 52 -7.63 -12.98 27.99
CA PHE A 52 -9.07 -12.70 28.08
C PHE A 52 -9.89 -14.00 28.22
N HIS A 53 -9.69 -14.72 29.32
CA HIS A 53 -10.78 -15.55 29.84
C HIS A 53 -11.86 -14.63 30.42
N GLU A 54 -13.10 -14.85 30.00
CA GLU A 54 -14.35 -14.23 30.51
C GLU A 54 -14.76 -12.84 30.01
N VAL A 55 -14.85 -12.64 28.69
CA VAL A 55 -15.99 -11.87 28.14
C VAL A 55 -16.28 -12.40 26.74
N GLU A 56 -17.55 -12.73 26.47
CA GLU A 56 -18.09 -12.85 25.11
C GLU A 56 -17.97 -11.49 24.38
N HIS A 57 -16.76 -11.06 24.01
CA HIS A 57 -16.60 -9.89 23.18
C HIS A 57 -16.98 -10.25 21.75
N SER A 58 -17.92 -9.50 21.21
CA SER A 58 -18.46 -9.64 19.86
C SER A 58 -17.43 -9.51 18.74
N ASP A 59 -16.15 -9.26 18.99
CA ASP A 59 -15.17 -8.93 17.95
C ASP A 59 -13.76 -9.44 18.28
N ASP A 60 -13.55 -10.76 18.17
CA ASP A 60 -12.21 -11.35 18.01
C ASP A 60 -11.46 -10.63 16.87
N PRO A 61 -10.30 -9.98 17.14
CA PRO A 61 -9.58 -9.21 16.13
C PRO A 61 -9.19 -10.02 14.89
N LEU A 62 -8.89 -11.33 15.04
CA LEU A 62 -8.61 -12.20 13.89
C LEU A 62 -9.86 -12.38 13.03
N ARG A 63 -11.01 -12.61 13.66
CA ARG A 63 -12.30 -12.74 12.97
C ARG A 63 -12.71 -11.45 12.25
N VAL A 64 -12.51 -10.30 12.89
CA VAL A 64 -12.77 -8.99 12.27
C VAL A 64 -11.86 -8.77 11.07
N ALA A 65 -10.56 -9.04 11.22
CA ALA A 65 -9.60 -8.89 10.14
C ALA A 65 -9.89 -9.86 8.97
N ALA A 66 -10.29 -11.10 9.25
CA ALA A 66 -10.65 -12.08 8.23
C ALA A 66 -11.88 -11.63 7.41
N ARG A 67 -12.91 -11.07 8.07
CA ARG A 67 -14.06 -10.49 7.37
C ARG A 67 -13.64 -9.36 6.43
N ASP A 68 -12.77 -8.47 6.91
CA ASP A 68 -12.33 -7.32 6.12
C ASP A 68 -11.45 -7.76 4.93
N VAL A 69 -10.53 -8.72 5.12
CA VAL A 69 -9.73 -9.31 4.03
C VAL A 69 -10.62 -9.96 2.97
N ALA A 70 -11.64 -10.71 3.37
CA ALA A 70 -12.60 -11.31 2.44
C ALA A 70 -13.37 -10.21 1.66
N ALA A 71 -13.77 -9.14 2.34
CA ALA A 71 -14.44 -8.01 1.70
C ALA A 71 -13.52 -7.27 0.71
N TRP A 72 -12.25 -7.04 1.06
CA TRP A 72 -11.29 -6.36 0.20
C TRP A 72 -10.88 -7.21 -1.01
N THR A 73 -10.78 -8.52 -0.83
CA THR A 73 -10.45 -9.45 -1.94
C THR A 73 -11.55 -9.51 -3.01
N SER A 74 -12.79 -9.18 -2.64
CA SER A 74 -13.93 -9.11 -3.57
C SER A 74 -14.27 -7.68 -4.04
N ALA A 75 -13.48 -6.69 -3.65
CA ALA A 75 -13.72 -5.29 -3.97
C ALA A 75 -13.24 -4.91 -5.40
N PRO A 76 -13.70 -3.77 -5.98
CA PRO A 76 -13.24 -3.28 -7.29
C PRO A 76 -11.84 -2.62 -7.24
N PHE A 77 -11.00 -3.04 -6.30
CA PHE A 77 -9.60 -2.68 -6.14
C PHE A 77 -8.84 -3.93 -5.70
N ALA A 78 -7.52 -3.93 -5.85
CA ALA A 78 -6.68 -5.01 -5.33
C ALA A 78 -6.14 -4.65 -3.94
N PHE A 79 -6.01 -5.68 -3.11
CA PHE A 79 -5.39 -5.65 -1.79
C PHE A 79 -4.15 -6.55 -1.84
N HIS A 80 -3.01 -5.98 -1.48
CA HIS A 80 -1.72 -6.67 -1.46
C HIS A 80 -1.09 -6.53 -0.08
N THR A 81 -0.41 -7.56 0.37
CA THR A 81 0.53 -7.49 1.49
C THR A 81 1.96 -7.56 1.00
N PHE A 82 2.90 -7.13 1.82
CA PHE A 82 4.33 -7.18 1.48
C PHE A 82 4.87 -8.61 1.25
N MET A 83 4.11 -9.66 1.54
CA MET A 83 4.49 -11.05 1.26
C MET A 83 3.91 -11.57 -0.06
N ASP A 84 2.99 -10.84 -0.69
CA ASP A 84 2.38 -11.23 -1.96
C ASP A 84 3.31 -10.98 -3.15
N ASP A 85 3.38 -11.92 -4.10
CA ASP A 85 4.21 -11.77 -5.31
C ASP A 85 3.82 -10.55 -6.15
N ALA A 86 2.55 -10.15 -6.12
CA ALA A 86 2.04 -8.98 -6.83
C ALA A 86 2.42 -7.63 -6.17
N TYR A 87 2.97 -7.66 -4.95
CA TYR A 87 3.39 -6.45 -4.26
C TYR A 87 4.60 -5.80 -4.96
N PRO A 88 4.57 -4.49 -5.26
CA PRO A 88 5.64 -3.82 -6.01
C PRO A 88 7.02 -4.01 -5.37
N ALA A 89 7.96 -4.59 -6.11
CA ALA A 89 9.29 -4.91 -5.61
C ALA A 89 10.03 -3.67 -5.07
N GLN A 90 9.91 -2.53 -5.75
CA GLN A 90 10.57 -1.28 -5.34
C GLN A 90 10.10 -0.77 -3.96
N LEU A 91 8.89 -1.12 -3.52
CA LEU A 91 8.41 -0.75 -2.19
C LEU A 91 8.99 -1.66 -1.09
N ARG A 92 9.50 -2.85 -1.45
CA ARG A 92 10.12 -3.78 -0.50
C ARG A 92 11.43 -3.26 0.07
N ASP A 93 12.13 -2.43 -0.71
CA ASP A 93 13.44 -1.88 -0.35
C ASP A 93 13.35 -0.56 0.42
N VAL A 94 12.14 -0.01 0.62
CA VAL A 94 11.95 1.25 1.34
C VAL A 94 12.02 1.01 2.85
N HIS A 95 12.71 1.91 3.58
CA HIS A 95 12.94 1.78 5.02
C HIS A 95 11.68 1.53 5.85
N GLN A 96 10.59 2.23 5.52
CA GLN A 96 9.27 2.04 6.14
C GLN A 96 8.32 1.36 5.14
N MET A 97 8.71 0.16 4.68
CA MET A 97 7.94 -0.66 3.75
C MET A 97 6.47 -0.79 4.21
N PRO A 98 5.50 -0.35 3.40
CA PRO A 98 4.10 -0.52 3.73
C PRO A 98 3.71 -2.02 3.77
N PRO A 99 3.23 -2.57 4.89
CA PRO A 99 2.86 -3.98 4.98
C PRO A 99 1.63 -4.32 4.15
N VAL A 100 0.79 -3.31 3.86
CA VAL A 100 -0.44 -3.43 3.08
C VAL A 100 -0.47 -2.32 2.05
N LEU A 101 -0.86 -2.65 0.82
CA LEU A 101 -1.09 -1.73 -0.28
C LEU A 101 -2.44 -2.01 -0.94
N PHE A 102 -3.25 -0.97 -1.14
CA PHE A 102 -4.45 -1.04 -1.96
C PHE A 102 -4.20 -0.34 -3.30
N THR A 103 -4.63 -0.95 -4.40
CA THR A 103 -4.42 -0.39 -5.75
C THR A 103 -5.66 -0.48 -6.62
N ARG A 104 -5.91 0.55 -7.43
CA ARG A 104 -6.99 0.58 -8.42
C ARG A 104 -6.42 0.89 -9.80
N GLY A 105 -6.80 0.09 -10.79
CA GLY A 105 -6.18 0.08 -12.11
C GLY A 105 -5.14 -1.04 -12.24
N ARG A 106 -4.14 -0.86 -13.11
CA ARG A 106 -3.17 -1.90 -13.45
C ARG A 106 -1.81 -1.60 -12.82
N LEU A 107 -1.33 -2.47 -11.95
CA LEU A 107 0.08 -2.54 -11.57
C LEU A 107 0.87 -3.23 -12.68
N LEU A 108 2.04 -2.70 -13.04
CA LEU A 108 2.92 -3.27 -14.04
C LEU A 108 4.22 -3.69 -13.36
N ALA A 109 4.61 -4.95 -13.54
CA ALA A 109 5.89 -5.44 -13.05
C ALA A 109 7.03 -4.75 -13.82
N GLY A 110 8.06 -4.29 -13.12
CA GLY A 110 9.20 -3.57 -13.74
C GLY A 110 8.89 -2.17 -14.23
N ASP A 111 7.73 -1.59 -13.87
CA ASP A 111 7.38 -0.20 -14.21
C ASP A 111 8.42 0.78 -13.65
N LEU A 112 9.05 1.54 -14.53
CA LEU A 112 9.98 2.60 -14.18
C LEU A 112 9.22 3.92 -14.18
N GLY A 113 9.24 4.60 -13.05
CA GLY A 113 8.52 5.86 -12.88
C GLY A 113 9.37 6.94 -12.24
N VAL A 114 9.06 8.19 -12.59
CA VAL A 114 9.69 9.38 -12.02
C VAL A 114 8.64 10.18 -11.28
N CYS A 115 9.00 10.59 -10.06
CA CYS A 115 8.12 11.39 -9.21
C CYS A 115 8.16 12.85 -9.64
N VAL A 116 7.02 13.43 -9.98
CA VAL A 116 6.88 14.87 -10.31
C VAL A 116 5.95 15.48 -9.28
N VAL A 117 6.51 16.22 -8.32
CA VAL A 117 5.78 16.78 -7.17
C VAL A 117 6.12 18.24 -6.96
N GLY A 118 5.23 18.97 -6.29
CA GLY A 118 5.53 20.34 -5.90
C GLY A 118 4.36 21.06 -5.24
N SER A 119 4.34 22.39 -5.35
CA SER A 119 3.37 23.23 -4.64
C SER A 119 1.93 22.96 -5.07
N ARG A 120 1.02 22.91 -4.08
CA ARG A 120 -0.44 22.92 -4.31
C ARG A 120 -0.95 24.24 -4.88
N SER A 121 -0.22 25.32 -4.63
CA SER A 121 -0.50 26.68 -5.12
C SER A 121 0.58 27.09 -6.13
N ALA A 122 0.77 26.27 -7.15
CA ALA A 122 1.78 26.51 -8.19
C ALA A 122 1.43 27.71 -9.07
N SER A 123 2.45 28.47 -9.48
CA SER A 123 2.30 29.54 -10.47
C SER A 123 1.92 28.96 -11.85
N PRO A 124 1.37 29.76 -12.77
CA PRO A 124 1.13 29.34 -14.14
C PRO A 124 2.39 28.73 -14.80
N ARG A 125 3.54 29.40 -14.67
CA ARG A 125 4.82 28.88 -15.20
C ARG A 125 5.27 27.59 -14.53
N GLY A 126 5.04 27.44 -13.22
CA GLY A 126 5.38 26.20 -12.51
C GLY A 126 4.56 25.00 -13.01
N ARG A 127 3.27 25.21 -13.29
CA ARG A 127 2.40 24.17 -13.87
C ARG A 127 2.82 23.83 -15.30
N GLU A 128 3.17 24.83 -16.10
CA GLU A 128 3.67 24.64 -17.46
C GLU A 128 4.95 23.79 -17.46
N LEU A 129 5.94 24.15 -16.65
CA LEU A 129 7.19 23.38 -16.49
C LEU A 129 6.94 21.94 -16.03
N ALA A 130 6.03 21.73 -15.07
CA ALA A 130 5.67 20.38 -14.63
C ALA A 130 5.05 19.56 -15.78
N GLY A 131 4.23 20.19 -16.62
CA GLY A 131 3.65 19.57 -17.80
C GLY A 131 4.69 19.25 -18.88
N GLU A 132 5.63 20.16 -19.14
CA GLU A 132 6.76 19.93 -20.06
C GLU A 132 7.59 18.72 -19.63
N VAL A 133 7.96 18.66 -18.34
CA VAL A 133 8.72 17.53 -17.77
C VAL A 133 7.94 16.22 -17.86
N ALA A 134 6.66 16.22 -17.47
CA ALA A 134 5.81 15.03 -17.52
C ALA A 134 5.61 14.52 -18.96
N THR A 135 5.47 15.42 -19.93
CA THR A 135 5.37 15.07 -21.36
C THR A 135 6.66 14.43 -21.86
N ALA A 136 7.82 14.98 -21.50
CA ALA A 136 9.12 14.42 -21.87
C ALA A 136 9.31 13.01 -21.27
N LEU A 137 8.99 12.83 -19.99
CA LEU A 137 9.05 11.53 -19.31
C LEU A 137 8.16 10.49 -19.98
N ALA A 138 6.91 10.87 -20.30
CA ALA A 138 5.98 10.00 -21.01
C ALA A 138 6.50 9.60 -22.41
N GLY A 139 7.15 10.53 -23.12
CA GLY A 139 7.77 10.27 -24.42
C GLY A 139 8.89 9.24 -24.37
N GLU A 140 9.62 9.17 -23.26
CA GLU A 140 10.64 8.15 -22.99
C GLU A 140 10.05 6.83 -22.44
N GLY A 141 8.71 6.71 -22.38
CA GLY A 141 8.03 5.53 -21.86
C GLY A 141 8.07 5.39 -20.33
N LEU A 142 8.46 6.44 -19.60
CA LEU A 142 8.50 6.45 -18.14
C LEU A 142 7.15 6.83 -17.56
N SER A 143 6.72 6.11 -16.51
CA SER A 143 5.51 6.45 -15.78
C SER A 143 5.70 7.71 -14.94
N VAL A 144 4.75 8.65 -14.99
CA VAL A 144 4.76 9.82 -14.11
C VAL A 144 4.08 9.46 -12.79
N VAL A 145 4.78 9.58 -11.66
CA VAL A 145 4.26 9.29 -10.32
C VAL A 145 4.02 10.59 -9.57
N SER A 146 2.87 10.76 -8.93
CA SER A 146 2.59 11.95 -8.11
C SER A 146 1.46 11.73 -7.09
N GLY A 147 1.12 12.75 -6.29
CA GLY A 147 0.24 12.67 -5.13
C GLY A 147 -1.25 12.97 -5.37
N LEU A 148 -1.66 13.19 -6.63
CA LEU A 148 -3.02 13.61 -7.01
C LEU A 148 -3.49 14.93 -6.36
N ALA A 149 -2.57 15.77 -5.89
CA ALA A 149 -2.90 17.06 -5.31
C ALA A 149 -3.22 18.12 -6.39
N ALA A 150 -3.76 19.26 -5.96
CA ALA A 150 -3.82 20.46 -6.81
C ALA A 150 -2.41 20.96 -7.16
N GLY A 151 -2.31 21.85 -8.15
CA GLY A 151 -1.04 22.48 -8.51
C GLY A 151 -0.16 21.58 -9.40
N ILE A 152 1.07 21.32 -8.96
CA ILE A 152 2.09 20.58 -9.75
C ILE A 152 1.64 19.15 -10.07
N ASP A 153 1.16 18.41 -9.07
CA ASP A 153 0.77 17.00 -9.22
C ASP A 153 -0.29 16.82 -10.31
N ARG A 154 -1.37 17.64 -10.25
CA ARG A 154 -2.41 17.67 -11.28
C ARG A 154 -1.85 17.95 -12.68
N ALA A 155 -1.00 18.97 -12.81
CA ALA A 155 -0.43 19.35 -14.10
C ALA A 155 0.43 18.22 -14.69
N ALA A 156 1.21 17.53 -13.85
CA ALA A 156 2.02 16.40 -14.27
C ALA A 156 1.16 15.20 -14.72
N HIS A 157 0.12 14.85 -13.96
CA HIS A 157 -0.82 13.79 -14.33
C HIS A 157 -1.55 14.08 -15.65
N GLU A 158 -2.10 15.29 -15.79
CA GLU A 158 -2.83 15.70 -17.00
C GLU A 158 -1.93 15.68 -18.25
N ALA A 159 -0.70 16.19 -18.14
CA ALA A 159 0.24 16.21 -19.25
C ALA A 159 0.73 14.80 -19.65
N ALA A 160 1.02 13.93 -18.67
CA ALA A 160 1.41 12.55 -18.95
C ALA A 160 0.33 11.79 -19.71
N LEU A 161 -0.94 11.95 -19.31
CA LEU A 161 -2.09 11.34 -20.00
C LEU A 161 -2.30 11.94 -21.40
N ALA A 162 -2.18 13.27 -21.55
CA ALA A 162 -2.32 13.93 -22.84
C ALA A 162 -1.24 13.50 -23.85
N ALA A 163 -0.04 13.16 -23.37
CA ALA A 163 1.04 12.59 -24.17
C ALA A 163 0.85 11.09 -24.50
N GLY A 164 -0.24 10.46 -24.05
CA GLY A 164 -0.48 9.02 -24.20
C GLY A 164 0.36 8.15 -23.25
N GLY A 165 1.02 8.77 -22.27
CA GLY A 165 1.84 8.11 -21.27
C GLY A 165 1.03 7.51 -20.13
N ARG A 166 1.74 6.83 -19.23
CA ARG A 166 1.20 6.24 -18.02
C ARG A 166 1.45 7.14 -16.82
N THR A 167 0.51 7.14 -15.89
CA THR A 167 0.68 7.85 -14.61
C THR A 167 0.16 7.04 -13.43
N VAL A 168 0.77 7.24 -12.27
CA VAL A 168 0.44 6.57 -11.00
C VAL A 168 0.22 7.61 -9.92
N ALA A 169 -0.93 7.55 -9.26
CA ALA A 169 -1.28 8.43 -8.15
C ALA A 169 -1.11 7.72 -6.80
N VAL A 170 -0.38 8.35 -5.86
CA VAL A 170 -0.29 7.92 -4.46
C VAL A 170 -1.13 8.86 -3.61
N ILE A 171 -2.27 8.37 -3.11
CA ILE A 171 -3.26 9.21 -2.43
C ILE A 171 -3.13 9.12 -0.90
N GLY A 172 -3.45 10.23 -0.22
CA GLY A 172 -3.46 10.34 1.25
C GLY A 172 -4.80 9.98 1.91
N THR A 173 -5.72 9.37 1.16
CA THR A 173 -7.07 8.97 1.61
C THR A 173 -7.30 7.48 1.35
N GLY A 174 -8.39 6.92 1.88
CA GLY A 174 -8.79 5.55 1.55
C GLY A 174 -9.14 5.42 0.07
N ILE A 175 -8.87 4.26 -0.53
CA ILE A 175 -9.04 4.02 -1.97
C ILE A 175 -10.51 4.10 -2.47
N THR A 176 -11.45 4.10 -1.52
CA THR A 176 -12.90 4.19 -1.75
C THR A 176 -13.50 5.54 -1.35
N HIS A 177 -12.69 6.51 -0.91
CA HIS A 177 -13.16 7.87 -0.60
C HIS A 177 -13.28 8.73 -1.85
#